data_AF-A0A821N0V7-F1
#
_entry.id   AF-A0A821N0V7-F1
#
_cell.length_a   1.000
_cell.length_b   1.000
_cell.length_c   1.000
_cell.angle_alpha   90.00
_cell.angle_beta   90.00
_cell.angle_gamma   90.00
#
_symmetry.space_group_name_H-M   'P 1'
#
loop_
_entity.id
_entity.type
_entity.pdbx_description
1 polymer ?
#
loop_
_entity_poly.entity_id
_entity_poly.type
_entity_poly.pdbx_seq_one_letter_code
_entity_poly.pdbx_strand_id
1 'polypeptide(L)' 'MNLILMKSGFPPVIIKKSERFIYYSYLNQANDGDVRPFIRFIAKCTERTLKEFMHQALPIRYARQKLRLNDDND' A
#
# COMPACT_ATOMS: atom_id res chain seq x y z
N MET A 1 -1.54 -1.11 14.92
CA MET A 1 -1.63 -1.10 13.44
C MET A 1 -0.73 -2.19 12.84
N ASN A 2 0.58 -2.00 12.69
CA ASN A 2 1.47 -2.99 12.03
C ASN A 2 1.42 -4.40 12.64
N LEU A 3 1.45 -4.53 13.96
CA LEU A 3 1.37 -5.84 14.61
C LEU A 3 0.11 -6.63 14.22
N ILE A 4 -1.05 -5.97 14.14
CA ILE A 4 -2.32 -6.60 13.76
C ILE A 4 -2.26 -7.03 12.30
N LEU A 5 -1.78 -6.15 11.42
CA LEU A 5 -1.64 -6.44 10.00
C LEU A 5 -0.69 -7.61 9.74
N MET A 6 0.43 -7.67 10.46
CA MET A 6 1.38 -8.78 10.38
C MET A 6 0.80 -10.10 10.89
N LYS A 7 0.01 -10.08 11.97
CA LYS A 7 -0.74 -11.27 12.42
C LYS A 7 -1.73 -11.77 11.36
N SER A 8 -2.26 -10.87 10.54
CA SER A 8 -3.13 -11.19 9.41
C SER A 8 -2.37 -11.50 8.09
N GLY A 9 -1.04 -11.60 8.12
CA GLY A 9 -0.22 -11.96 6.95
C GLY A 9 0.14 -10.81 6.01
N PHE A 10 -0.13 -9.55 6.39
CA PHE A 10 0.28 -8.38 5.60
C PHE A 10 1.71 -7.94 5.94
N PRO A 11 2.46 -7.39 4.97
CA PRO A 11 3.75 -6.78 5.24
C PRO A 11 3.60 -5.54 6.15
N PRO A 12 4.67 -5.14 6.86
CA PRO A 12 4.63 -3.96 7.74
C PRO A 12 4.36 -2.69 6.94
N VAL A 13 3.29 -1.98 7.27
CA VAL A 13 2.85 -0.80 6.52
C VAL A 13 3.70 0.41 6.87
N ILE A 14 4.11 1.15 5.83
CA ILE A 14 4.96 2.33 5.94
C ILE A 14 4.19 3.59 5.53
N ILE A 15 4.05 4.50 6.48
CA ILE A 15 3.53 5.86 6.26
C ILE A 15 4.73 6.78 5.98
N LYS A 16 4.74 7.46 4.84
CA LYS A 16 5.88 8.32 4.47
C LYS A 16 5.90 9.58 5.34
N LYS A 17 7.10 10.08 5.65
CA LYS A 17 7.26 11.34 6.41
C LYS A 17 6.57 12.52 5.72
N SER A 18 6.55 12.56 4.39
CA SER A 18 5.84 13.58 3.61
C SER A 18 4.32 13.54 3.78
N GLU A 19 3.75 12.38 4.14
CA GLU A 19 2.31 12.19 4.35
C GLU A 19 1.88 12.50 5.79
N ARG A 20 2.82 12.99 6.64
CA ARG A 20 2.56 13.30 8.05
C ARG A 20 1.37 14.24 8.24
N PHE A 21 1.27 15.28 7.41
CA PHE A 21 0.15 16.23 7.49
C PHE A 21 -1.20 15.55 7.24
N ILE A 22 -1.28 14.73 6.18
CA ILE A 22 -2.48 13.99 5.79
C ILE A 22 -2.87 12.99 6.89
N TYR A 23 -1.90 12.29 7.47
CA TYR A 23 -2.12 11.36 8.58
C TYR A 23 -2.82 12.05 9.76
N TYR A 24 -2.32 13.20 10.21
CA TYR A 24 -2.95 13.93 11.32
C TYR A 24 -4.30 14.55 10.94
N SER A 25 -4.46 15.02 9.70
CA SER A 25 -5.75 15.54 9.22
C SER A 25 -6.84 14.46 9.28
N TYR A 26 -6.57 13.25 8.79
CA TYR A 26 -7.54 12.15 8.88
C TYR A 26 -7.72 11.60 10.30
N LEU A 27 -6.70 11.70 11.15
CA LEU A 27 -6.83 11.36 12.56
C LEU A 27 -7.76 12.33 13.30
N ASN A 28 -7.64 13.63 13.02
CA ASN A 28 -8.55 14.63 13.59
C ASN A 28 -9.97 14.42 13.10
N GLN A 29 -10.16 14.17 11.79
CA GLN A 29 -11.47 13.86 11.24
C GLN A 29 -12.09 12.59 11.85
N ALA A 30 -11.27 11.61 12.19
CA ALA A 30 -11.71 10.42 12.92
C ALA A 30 -12.14 10.74 14.35
N ASN A 31 -11.48 11.67 15.03
CA ASN A 31 -11.91 12.16 16.35
C ASN A 31 -13.26 12.88 16.29
N ASP A 32 -13.56 13.55 15.18
CA ASP A 32 -14.86 14.19 14.92
C ASP A 32 -15.97 13.17 14.56
N GLY A 33 -15.63 11.87 14.50
CA GLY A 33 -16.57 10.75 14.35
C GLY A 33 -16.52 10.02 13.02
N ASP A 34 -15.84 10.57 11.99
CA ASP A 34 -15.70 9.88 10.70
C ASP A 34 -14.33 9.20 10.56
N VAL A 35 -14.28 7.92 10.91
CA VAL A 35 -13.06 7.09 10.82
C VAL A 35 -12.74 6.60 9.39
N ARG A 36 -13.69 6.68 8.45
CA ARG A 36 -13.57 6.06 7.12
C ARG A 36 -12.41 6.63 6.30
N PRO A 37 -12.15 7.96 6.30
CA PRO A 37 -10.99 8.55 5.63
C PRO A 37 -9.66 8.00 6.14
N PHE A 38 -9.53 7.81 7.46
CA PHE A 38 -8.32 7.24 8.07
C PHE A 38 -8.12 5.78 7.65
N ILE A 39 -9.17 4.95 7.66
CA ILE A 39 -9.09 3.55 7.21
C ILE A 39 -8.66 3.47 5.74
N ARG A 40 -9.26 4.29 4.86
CA ARG A 40 -8.88 4.36 3.44
C ARG A 40 -7.43 4.78 3.23
N PHE A 41 -6.93 5.71 4.05
CA PHE A 41 -5.53 6.11 4.02
C PHE A 41 -4.59 4.96 4.36
N ILE A 42 -4.86 4.22 5.44
CA ILE A 42 -4.07 3.05 5.82
C ILE A 42 -4.14 1.95 4.75
N ALA A 43 -5.32 1.71 4.15
CA ALA A 43 -5.48 0.77 3.05
C ALA A 43 -4.59 1.14 1.85
N LYS A 44 -4.55 2.42 1.47
CA LYS A 44 -3.66 2.92 0.39
C LYS A 44 -2.18 2.73 0.72
N CYS A 45 -1.78 2.99 1.95
CA CYS A 45 -0.40 2.73 2.39
C CYS A 45 -0.08 1.22 2.32
N THR A 46 -1.02 0.37 2.71
CA THR A 46 -0.87 -1.10 2.67
C THR A 46 -0.72 -1.59 1.23
N GLU A 47 -1.57 -1.11 0.32
CA GLU A 47 -1.51 -1.42 -1.12
C GLU A 47 -0.15 -1.05 -1.72
N ARG A 48 0.35 0.15 -1.40
CA ARG A 48 1.68 0.60 -1.86
C ARG A 48 2.79 -0.32 -1.37
N THR A 49 2.81 -0.64 -0.08
CA THR A 49 3.81 -1.56 0.51
C THR A 49 3.73 -2.94 -0.13
N LEU A 50 2.52 -3.46 -0.37
CA LEU A 50 2.36 -4.76 -1.03
C LEU A 50 2.90 -4.73 -2.46
N LYS A 51 2.59 -3.68 -3.24
CA LYS A 51 3.14 -3.51 -4.59
C LYS A 51 4.66 -3.44 -4.58
N GLU A 52 5.25 -2.65 -3.68
CA GLU A 52 6.71 -2.55 -3.53
C GLU A 52 7.33 -3.92 -3.20
N PHE A 53 6.72 -4.67 -2.28
CA PHE A 53 7.17 -6.01 -1.92
C PHE A 53 7.07 -7.00 -3.10
N MET A 54 5.96 -7.00 -3.84
CA MET A 54 5.79 -7.86 -5.01
C MET A 54 6.78 -7.53 -6.12
N HIS A 55 7.03 -6.24 -6.38
CA HIS A 55 8.03 -5.83 -7.37
C HIS A 55 9.44 -6.31 -7.00
N GLN A 56 9.81 -6.27 -5.71
CA GLN A 56 11.12 -6.74 -5.24
C GLN A 56 11.21 -8.28 -5.22
N ALA A 57 10.12 -8.97 -4.85
CA ALA A 57 10.10 -10.42 -4.73
C ALA A 57 10.00 -11.15 -6.08
N LEU A 58 9.49 -10.50 -7.13
CA LEU A 58 9.27 -11.12 -8.46
C LEU A 58 10.04 -10.43 -9.59
N PRO A 59 11.39 -10.29 -9.52
CA PRO A 59 12.15 -9.56 -10.54
C PRO A 59 12.08 -10.25 -11.92
N ILE A 60 12.01 -11.58 -11.97
CA ILE A 60 12.15 -12.36 -13.23
C ILE A 60 10.80 -12.65 -13.91
N ARG A 61 9.69 -12.75 -13.15
CA ARG A 61 8.37 -13.10 -13.73
C ARG A 61 7.66 -11.90 -14.35
N TYR A 62 7.79 -10.71 -13.76
CA TYR A 62 7.20 -9.49 -14.31
C TYR A 62 7.86 -9.05 -15.62
N ALA A 63 9.20 -9.14 -15.71
CA ALA A 63 9.91 -8.85 -16.96
C ALA A 63 9.49 -9.79 -18.10
N ARG A 64 9.37 -11.09 -17.80
CA ARG A 64 8.96 -12.10 -18.78
C ARG A 64 7.49 -11.99 -19.20
N GLN A 65 6.60 -11.58 -18.30
CA GLN A 65 5.18 -11.38 -18.61
C GLN A 65 4.94 -10.07 -19.38
N LYS A 66 5.68 -9.00 -19.06
CA LYS A 66 5.58 -7.71 -19.77
C LYS A 66 6.17 -7.77 -21.19
N LEU A 67 7.23 -8.56 -21.40
CA LEU A 67 7.73 -8.88 -22.74
C LEU A 67 6.67 -9.63 -23.57
N ARG A 68 6.01 -10.64 -22.98
CA ARG A 68 4.95 -11.40 -23.67
C ARG A 68 3.74 -10.57 -24.05
N LEU A 69 3.27 -9.66 -23.18
CA LEU A 69 2.13 -8.78 -23.48
C LEU A 69 2.43 -7.70 -24.54
N ASN A 70 3.70 -7.42 -24.81
CA ASN A 70 4.10 -6.49 -25.85
C ASN A 70 4.26 -7.18 -27.21
N ASP A 71 4.63 -8.47 -27.24
CA ASP A 71 4.66 -9.28 -28.48
C ASP A 71 3.25 -9.61 -29.01
N ASP A 72 2.21 -9.54 -28.17
CA ASP A 72 0.81 -9.81 -28.57
C ASP A 72 0.07 -8.57 -29.13
N ASN A 73 0.73 -7.40 -29.22
CA ASN A 73 0.15 -6.12 -29.66
C ASN A 73 0.77 -5.56 -30.96
N ASP A 74 1.56 -6.35 -31.68
CA ASP A 74 2.12 -6.08 -33.02
C ASP A 74 1.59 -7.14 -34.01
#